data_AF-A0A5A8A5X6-F1
#
_entry.id   AF-A0A5A8A5X6-F1
#
_cell.length_a   1.000
_cell.length_b   1.000
_cell.length_c   1.000
_cell.angle_alpha   90.00
_cell.angle_beta   90.00
_cell.angle_gamma   90.00
#
_symmetry.space_group_name_H-M   'P 1'
#
loop_
_entity.id
_entity.type
_entity.pdbx_description
1 polymer ?
#
loop_
_entity_poly.entity_id
_entity_poly.type
_entity_poly.pdbx_seq_one_letter_code
_entity_poly.pdbx_strand_id
1 'polypeptide(L)'
;MGGEEVDTAAEADPAWLALHAEREAVERALTLAQARQKFSADPAAASAARCEEAELLVSLDRVLTLIRAAEYRRRPGARRW
;
A
#
# COMPACT_ATOMS: atom_id res chain seq x y z
N MET A 1 -24.99 29.06 -7.38
CA MET A 1 -24.32 28.10 -8.28
C MET A 1 -22.84 28.42 -8.24
N GLY A 2 -22.15 27.95 -7.20
CA GLY A 2 -20.72 28.17 -6.98
C GLY A 2 -19.94 27.04 -7.66
N GLY A 3 -19.70 27.21 -8.95
CA GLY A 3 -18.70 26.47 -9.69
C GLY A 3 -17.38 27.24 -9.61
N GLU A 4 -16.58 26.89 -8.62
CA GLU A 4 -15.13 26.95 -8.64
C GLU A 4 -14.75 25.50 -8.31
N GLU A 5 -14.69 24.63 -9.33
CA GLU A 5 -13.38 24.17 -9.81
C GLU A 5 -12.52 23.87 -8.57
N VAL A 6 -12.68 22.69 -7.95
CA VAL A 6 -11.86 21.55 -8.37
C VAL A 6 -10.52 22.08 -8.84
N ASP A 7 -9.80 22.78 -7.95
CA ASP A 7 -8.42 23.16 -8.15
C ASP A 7 -7.67 21.85 -8.17
N THR A 8 -7.64 21.31 -9.38
CA THR A 8 -7.18 20.01 -9.80
C THR A 8 -5.88 19.77 -9.09
N ALA A 9 -5.78 18.70 -8.31
CA ALA A 9 -4.55 17.92 -8.30
C ALA A 9 -3.28 18.80 -8.27
N ALA A 10 -3.25 19.84 -7.42
CA ALA A 10 -2.17 20.81 -7.34
C ALA A 10 -1.00 20.07 -6.69
N GLU A 11 -0.31 19.32 -7.55
CA GLU A 11 0.63 18.24 -7.29
C GLU A 11 0.13 17.27 -6.22
N ALA A 12 -0.27 16.06 -6.62
CA ALA A 12 -0.52 15.03 -5.62
C ALA A 12 0.75 14.92 -4.75
N ASP A 13 0.60 15.36 -3.48
CA ASP A 13 1.69 15.46 -2.49
C ASP A 13 2.71 14.34 -2.74
N PRO A 14 3.96 14.65 -3.11
CA PRO A 14 4.92 13.64 -3.53
C PRO A 14 5.11 12.56 -2.46
N ALA A 15 4.95 12.90 -1.18
CA ALA A 15 4.98 11.92 -0.09
C ALA A 15 3.74 11.00 -0.10
N TRP A 16 2.57 11.52 -0.44
CA TRP A 16 1.35 10.72 -0.64
C TRP A 16 1.48 9.76 -1.82
N LEU A 17 1.95 10.24 -2.97
CA LEU A 17 2.18 9.41 -4.14
C LEU A 17 3.24 8.33 -3.85
N ALA A 18 4.29 8.68 -3.13
CA ALA A 18 5.32 7.73 -2.72
C ALA A 18 4.75 6.60 -1.85
N LEU A 19 3.86 6.90 -0.90
CA LEU A 19 3.18 5.86 -0.10
C LEU A 19 2.34 4.91 -0.96
N HIS A 20 1.67 5.42 -1.99
CA HIS A 20 0.92 4.57 -2.92
C HIS A 20 1.81 3.74 -3.85
N ALA A 21 2.94 4.29 -4.29
CA ALA A 21 3.95 3.54 -5.04
C ALA A 21 4.58 2.44 -4.16
N GLU A 22 4.84 2.72 -2.88
CA GLU A 22 5.32 1.75 -1.91
C GLU A 22 4.29 0.64 -1.68
N ARG A 23 3.01 0.99 -1.50
CA ARG A 23 1.91 0.02 -1.42
C ARG A 23 1.91 -0.92 -2.62
N GLU A 24 1.96 -0.36 -3.82
CA GLU A 24 1.95 -1.15 -5.07
C GLU A 24 3.17 -2.06 -5.19
N ALA A 25 4.35 -1.60 -4.76
CA ALA A 25 5.55 -2.42 -4.70
C ALA A 25 5.40 -3.61 -3.72
N VAL A 26 4.86 -3.37 -2.52
CA VAL A 26 4.61 -4.41 -1.52
C VAL A 26 3.56 -5.42 -2.03
N GLU A 27 2.49 -4.95 -2.66
CA GLU A 27 1.45 -5.83 -3.24
C GLU A 27 1.99 -6.72 -4.37
N ARG A 28 2.88 -6.18 -5.23
CA ARG A 28 3.58 -6.99 -6.25
C ARG A 28 4.51 -8.02 -5.63
N ALA A 29 5.26 -7.63 -4.59
CA ALA A 29 6.15 -8.55 -3.88
C ALA A 29 5.35 -9.68 -3.18
N LEU A 30 4.20 -9.36 -2.56
CA LEU A 30 3.29 -10.34 -1.97
C LEU A 30 2.83 -11.36 -3.00
N THR A 31 2.38 -10.87 -4.17
CA THR A 31 1.96 -11.74 -5.27
C THR A 31 3.08 -12.71 -5.70
N LEU A 32 4.32 -12.22 -5.76
CA LEU A 32 5.48 -13.05 -6.10
C LEU A 32 5.82 -14.06 -5.02
N ALA A 33 5.79 -13.68 -3.74
CA ALA A 33 6.01 -14.59 -2.61
C ALA A 33 4.97 -15.71 -2.60
N GLN A 34 3.69 -15.39 -2.80
CA GLN A 34 2.60 -16.36 -2.92
C GLN A 34 2.78 -17.31 -4.11
N ALA A 35 3.22 -16.79 -5.26
CA ALA A 35 3.53 -17.63 -6.42
C ALA A 35 4.69 -18.60 -6.12
N ARG A 36 5.77 -18.12 -5.48
CA ARG A 36 6.91 -18.97 -5.08
C ARG A 36 6.46 -20.07 -4.12
N GLN A 37 5.62 -19.77 -3.13
CA GLN A 37 5.10 -20.78 -2.22
C GLN A 37 4.28 -21.86 -2.94
N LYS A 38 3.42 -21.45 -3.87
CA LYS A 38 2.49 -22.34 -4.56
C LYS A 38 3.16 -23.22 -5.61
N PHE A 39 4.19 -22.71 -6.27
CA PHE A 39 4.77 -23.34 -7.46
C PHE A 39 6.24 -23.78 -7.29
N SER A 40 6.86 -23.56 -6.13
CA SER A 40 8.22 -24.08 -5.87
C SER A 40 8.21 -25.60 -5.72
N ALA A 41 9.16 -26.25 -6.40
CA ALA A 41 9.48 -27.67 -6.18
C ALA A 41 10.41 -27.88 -4.97
N ASP A 42 11.05 -26.82 -4.47
CA ASP A 42 11.91 -26.84 -3.29
C ASP A 42 11.11 -26.44 -2.03
N PRO A 43 10.96 -27.34 -1.04
CA PRO A 43 10.31 -27.04 0.24
C PRO A 43 11.00 -25.93 1.04
N ALA A 44 12.33 -25.80 0.95
CA ALA A 44 13.07 -24.75 1.65
C ALA A 44 12.75 -23.38 1.06
N ALA A 45 12.78 -23.24 -0.28
CA ALA A 45 12.34 -22.03 -0.97
C ALA A 45 10.87 -21.69 -0.69
N ALA A 46 9.97 -22.68 -0.63
CA ALA A 46 8.57 -22.46 -0.25
C ALA A 46 8.44 -21.96 1.20
N SER A 47 9.26 -22.47 2.12
CA SER A 47 9.28 -22.01 3.51
C SER A 47 9.84 -20.59 3.65
N ALA A 48 10.91 -20.26 2.91
CA ALA A 48 11.45 -18.91 2.87
C ALA A 48 10.43 -17.91 2.32
N ALA A 49 9.69 -18.27 1.27
CA ALA A 49 8.64 -17.44 0.69
C ALA A 49 7.44 -17.23 1.64
N ARG A 50 7.18 -18.15 2.57
CA ARG A 50 6.19 -17.95 3.66
C ARG A 50 6.65 -16.92 4.69
N CYS A 51 7.93 -16.95 5.06
CA CYS A 51 8.52 -15.94 5.93
C CYS A 51 8.50 -14.56 5.26
N GLU A 52 8.88 -14.48 3.97
CA GLU A 52 8.82 -13.28 3.15
C GLU A 52 7.40 -12.71 3.07
N GLU A 53 6.38 -13.56 2.83
CA GLU A 53 4.98 -13.12 2.85
C GLU A 53 4.58 -12.52 4.21
N ALA A 54 4.93 -13.15 5.32
CA ALA A 54 4.58 -12.64 6.65
C ALA A 54 5.19 -11.25 6.91
N GLU A 55 6.45 -11.03 6.52
CA GLU A 55 7.12 -9.73 6.63
C GLU A 55 6.48 -8.67 5.71
N LEU A 56 6.12 -9.06 4.50
CA LEU A 56 5.44 -8.17 3.55
C LEU A 56 4.03 -7.79 4.01
N LEU A 57 3.30 -8.68 4.69
CA LEU A 57 1.98 -8.35 5.26
C LEU A 57 2.08 -7.31 6.38
N VAL A 58 3.10 -7.41 7.25
CA VAL A 58 3.38 -6.38 8.28
C VAL A 58 3.74 -5.06 7.62
N SER A 59 4.53 -5.11 6.55
CA SER A 59 4.92 -3.92 5.79
C SER A 59 3.70 -3.26 5.12
N LEU A 60 2.79 -4.06 4.56
CA LEU A 60 1.56 -3.58 3.95
C LEU A 60 0.65 -2.89 4.98
N ASP A 61 0.45 -3.49 6.16
CA ASP A 61 -0.34 -2.89 7.24
C ASP A 61 0.21 -1.51 7.65
N ARG A 62 1.53 -1.42 7.80
CA ARG A 62 2.21 -0.15 8.09
C ARG A 62 1.95 0.89 7.00
N VAL A 63 2.14 0.54 5.72
CA VAL A 63 1.92 1.46 4.60
C VAL A 63 0.46 1.92 4.53
N LEU A 64 -0.49 1.01 4.68
CA LEU A 64 -1.92 1.35 4.69
C LEU A 64 -2.27 2.28 5.86
N THR A 65 -1.67 2.08 7.02
CA THR A 65 -1.83 2.98 8.17
C THR A 65 -1.28 4.38 7.89
N LEU A 66 -0.11 4.48 7.24
CA LEU A 66 0.49 5.77 6.86
C LEU A 66 -0.35 6.49 5.79
N ILE A 67 -0.86 5.77 4.79
CA ILE A 67 -1.82 6.28 3.82
C ILE A 67 -3.04 6.80 4.57
N ARG A 68 -3.63 6.05 5.49
CA ARG A 68 -4.81 6.52 6.22
C ARG A 68 -4.53 7.80 7.04
N ALA A 69 -3.37 7.88 7.70
CA ALA A 69 -2.95 9.06 8.45
C ALA A 69 -2.75 10.28 7.55
N ALA A 70 -2.12 10.11 6.38
CA ALA A 70 -1.95 11.18 5.42
C ALA A 70 -3.28 11.63 4.80
N GLU A 71 -4.24 10.71 4.61
CA GLU A 71 -5.60 11.05 4.15
C GLU A 71 -6.31 11.97 5.14
N TYR A 72 -6.22 11.65 6.44
CA TYR A 72 -6.82 12.47 7.49
C TYR A 72 -6.24 13.88 7.57
N ARG A 73 -4.94 14.04 7.35
CA ARG A 73 -4.31 15.37 7.27
C ARG A 73 -4.82 16.19 6.08
N ARG A 74 -5.14 15.52 4.96
CA ARG A 74 -5.63 16.16 3.73
C ARG A 74 -7.12 16.45 3.74
N ARG A 75 -7.92 15.69 4.48
CA ARG A 75 -9.38 15.88 4.61
C ARG A 75 -9.82 15.85 6.08
N PRO A 76 -9.43 16.86 6.88
CA PRO A 76 -9.93 16.97 8.26
C PRO A 76 -11.46 17.11 8.24
N GLY A 77 -12.17 16.20 8.90
CA GLY A 77 -13.64 16.18 8.95
C GLY A 77 -14.34 15.17 8.03
N ALA A 78 -13.62 14.36 7.24
CA ALA A 78 -14.22 13.35 6.36
C ALA A 78 -14.90 12.16 7.08
N ARG A 79 -14.84 12.11 8.42
CA ARG A 79 -15.48 11.06 9.22
C ARG A 79 -16.95 11.43 9.47
N ARG A 80 -17.85 10.96 8.60
CA ARG A 80 -19.26 10.86 8.93
C ARG A 80 -19.44 9.58 9.76
N TRP A 81 -19.82 9.75 11.03
CA TRP A 81 -20.32 8.66 11.87
C TRP A 81 -21.76 8.35 11.45
#